data_AF-A0A258BZW4-F1
#
_entry.id   AF-A0A258BZW4-F1
#
_cell.length_a   1.000
_cell.length_b   1.000
_cell.length_c   1.000
_cell.angle_alpha   90.00
_cell.angle_beta   90.00
_cell.angle_gamma   90.00
#
_symmetry.space_group_name_H-M   'P 1'
#
loop_
_entity.id
_entity.type
_entity.pdbx_description
1 polymer ?
#
loop_
_entity_poly.entity_id
_entity_poly.type
_entity_poly.pdbx_seq_one_letter_code
_entity_poly.pdbx_strand_id
1 'polypeptide(L)'
;QTLLPGVLLVIITVLLLSFGRLQGVVAPLLIAVIALFWTLGLMAVAGVKQNIVSSMLPVFIIAIAVCDAIHFLSTYYRLLPDNPDRAARTQAASEALRKLFWPMLVTTVTTMAGFFALSWTEVVFIREFGIFVGFGVLFAWLITMLLLPALVIIWKAPRPRYGLLVSNLITRLMALFGRIAGHGKAVVIPAVVLMLAGLVITQQKLTVDNQVIGYFEENSRIRQDDAAINANFGGSTVVSFLLESKDTDAFKKPETLQAVAALQQRLQQNPLVGFTLSPADFIKRMHQVLSDTGSQAEFRLPDDLTQPMLAQYFLLYENANGQDLWDVVDRRFANGRILAVLHSDRSSDMAMVIQDLRTLAADVLPAGMTLRSAGYG
;
A
#
# COMPACT_ATOMS: atom_id res chain seq x y z
N GLN A 1 3.13 -14.71 7.29
CA GLN A 1 3.78 -15.84 6.56
C GLN A 1 2.87 -17.08 6.42
N THR A 2 1.60 -17.03 6.87
CA THR A 2 0.64 -18.15 6.87
C THR A 2 -0.14 -18.35 5.56
N LEU A 3 -0.07 -17.39 4.62
CA LEU A 3 -0.87 -17.43 3.38
C LEU A 3 -0.37 -18.48 2.37
N LEU A 4 0.95 -18.61 2.19
CA LEU A 4 1.51 -19.48 1.14
C LEU A 4 1.12 -20.96 1.31
N PRO A 5 1.22 -21.57 2.51
CA PRO A 5 0.79 -22.95 2.72
C PRO A 5 -0.72 -23.15 2.44
N GLY A 6 -1.55 -22.20 2.85
CA GLY A 6 -3.00 -22.24 2.60
C GLY A 6 -3.33 -22.18 1.11
N VAL A 7 -2.68 -21.25 0.39
CA VAL A 7 -2.85 -21.12 -1.07
C VAL A 7 -2.38 -22.39 -1.78
N LEU A 8 -1.22 -22.94 -1.41
CA LEU A 8 -0.72 -24.18 -2.00
C LEU A 8 -1.68 -25.35 -1.76
N LEU A 9 -2.26 -25.46 -0.56
CA LEU A 9 -3.25 -26.49 -0.25
C LEU A 9 -4.50 -26.37 -1.12
N VAL A 10 -5.01 -25.15 -1.31
CA VAL A 10 -6.14 -24.88 -2.20
C VAL A 10 -5.80 -25.24 -3.65
N ILE A 11 -4.64 -24.80 -4.15
CA ILE A 11 -4.17 -25.09 -5.50
C ILE A 11 -4.03 -26.60 -5.74
N ILE A 12 -3.36 -27.31 -4.83
CA ILE A 12 -3.21 -28.76 -4.90
C ILE A 12 -4.57 -29.45 -4.92
N THR A 13 -5.51 -29.00 -4.08
CA THR A 13 -6.87 -29.54 -4.03
C THR A 13 -7.60 -29.33 -5.35
N VAL A 14 -7.56 -28.12 -5.91
CA VAL A 14 -8.21 -27.80 -7.20
C VAL A 14 -7.61 -28.62 -8.34
N LEU A 15 -6.28 -28.76 -8.39
CA LEU A 15 -5.60 -29.56 -9.42
C LEU A 15 -5.91 -31.05 -9.27
N LEU A 16 -5.96 -31.57 -8.04
CA LEU A 16 -6.38 -32.94 -7.76
C LEU A 16 -7.83 -33.20 -8.18
N LEU A 17 -8.74 -32.26 -7.91
CA LEU A 17 -10.15 -32.40 -8.30
C LEU A 17 -10.34 -32.28 -9.82
N SER A 18 -9.52 -31.45 -10.48
CA SER A 18 -9.61 -31.18 -11.91
C SER A 18 -9.02 -32.30 -12.77
N PHE A 19 -7.89 -32.89 -12.35
CA PHE A 19 -7.16 -33.90 -13.13
C PHE A 19 -7.13 -35.30 -12.50
N GLY A 20 -7.45 -35.44 -11.21
CA GLY A 20 -7.56 -36.73 -10.51
C GLY A 20 -6.26 -37.53 -10.45
N ARG A 21 -5.10 -36.93 -10.76
CA ARG A 21 -3.80 -37.61 -10.93
C ARG A 21 -2.65 -36.69 -10.53
N LEU A 22 -1.59 -37.29 -9.98
CA LEU A 22 -0.39 -36.58 -9.53
C LEU A 22 0.30 -35.77 -10.64
N GLN A 23 0.36 -36.29 -11.87
CA GLN A 23 0.97 -35.55 -12.99
C GLN A 23 0.23 -34.23 -13.29
N GLY A 24 -1.10 -34.22 -13.17
CA GLY A 24 -1.92 -33.01 -13.34
C GLY A 24 -1.75 -31.99 -12.22
N VAL A 25 -1.03 -32.33 -11.15
CA VAL A 25 -0.71 -31.45 -10.02
C VAL A 25 0.75 -31.01 -10.08
N VAL A 26 1.66 -31.97 -10.24
CA VAL A 26 3.11 -31.73 -10.21
C VAL A 26 3.56 -30.88 -11.39
N ALA A 27 3.03 -31.13 -12.59
CA ALA A 27 3.44 -30.36 -13.77
C ALA A 27 3.11 -28.86 -13.66
N PRO A 28 1.87 -28.44 -13.34
CA PRO A 28 1.55 -27.03 -13.07
C PRO A 28 2.38 -26.40 -11.94
N LEU A 29 2.58 -27.12 -10.84
CA LEU A 29 3.36 -26.59 -9.70
C LEU A 29 4.83 -26.41 -10.06
N LEU A 30 5.42 -27.33 -10.82
CA LEU A 30 6.80 -27.22 -11.28
C LEU A 30 6.97 -25.97 -12.16
N ILE A 31 6.06 -25.73 -13.09
CA ILE A 31 6.06 -24.53 -13.95
C ILE A 31 5.96 -23.27 -13.12
N ALA A 32 5.04 -23.24 -12.16
CA ALA A 32 4.86 -22.11 -11.25
C ALA A 32 6.11 -21.80 -10.44
N VAL A 33 6.77 -22.82 -9.90
CA VAL A 33 8.02 -22.67 -9.13
C VAL A 33 9.15 -22.14 -10.03
N ILE A 34 9.30 -22.67 -11.25
CA ILE A 34 10.33 -22.18 -12.18
C ILE A 34 10.05 -20.72 -12.55
N ALA A 35 8.79 -20.35 -12.84
CA ALA A 35 8.42 -18.96 -13.14
C ALA A 35 8.72 -18.02 -11.96
N LEU A 36 8.44 -18.47 -10.74
CA LEU A 36 8.79 -17.73 -9.53
C LEU A 36 10.30 -17.56 -9.39
N PHE A 37 11.11 -18.58 -9.64
CA PHE A 37 12.56 -18.47 -9.61
C PHE A 37 13.10 -17.47 -10.64
N TRP A 38 12.56 -17.45 -11.86
CA TRP A 38 12.93 -16.44 -12.86
C TRP A 38 12.54 -15.03 -12.42
N THR A 39 11.37 -14.88 -11.81
CA THR A 39 10.88 -13.59 -11.30
C THR A 39 11.76 -13.06 -10.17
N LEU A 40 12.05 -13.90 -9.16
CA LEU A 40 12.92 -13.55 -8.05
C LEU A 40 14.37 -13.35 -8.49
N GLY A 41 14.83 -14.13 -9.49
CA GLY A 41 16.13 -13.96 -10.11
C GLY A 41 16.26 -12.60 -10.80
N LEU A 42 15.26 -12.18 -11.55
CA LEU A 42 15.21 -10.84 -12.15
C LEU A 42 15.26 -9.74 -11.09
N MET A 43 14.51 -9.91 -9.99
CA MET A 43 14.50 -8.98 -8.86
C MET A 43 15.87 -8.89 -8.18
N ALA A 44 16.54 -10.02 -7.98
CA ALA A 44 17.88 -10.09 -7.40
C ALA A 44 18.92 -9.41 -8.31
N VAL A 45 18.88 -9.66 -9.63
CA VAL A 45 19.78 -9.02 -10.61
C VAL A 45 19.56 -7.51 -10.69
N ALA A 46 18.31 -7.06 -10.56
CA ALA A 46 17.97 -5.64 -10.50
C ALA A 46 18.37 -4.96 -9.17
N GLY A 47 18.88 -5.71 -8.18
CA GLY A 47 19.28 -5.18 -6.87
C GLY A 47 18.11 -4.74 -5.99
N VAL A 48 16.87 -5.15 -6.32
CA VAL A 48 15.67 -4.75 -5.57
C VAL A 48 15.50 -5.66 -4.36
N LYS A 49 15.41 -5.06 -3.18
CA LYS A 49 15.22 -5.78 -1.92
C LYS A 49 13.75 -6.17 -1.74
N GLN A 50 13.54 -7.34 -1.15
CA GLN A 50 12.20 -7.78 -0.80
C GLN A 50 11.65 -6.93 0.35
N ASN A 51 10.49 -6.32 0.12
CA ASN A 51 9.68 -5.57 1.07
C ASN A 51 8.36 -6.30 1.40
N ILE A 52 7.55 -5.72 2.29
CA ILE A 52 6.28 -6.28 2.77
C ILE A 52 5.33 -6.61 1.61
N VAL A 53 5.18 -5.72 0.63
CA VAL A 53 4.29 -5.92 -0.53
C VAL A 53 4.84 -7.00 -1.47
N SER A 54 6.13 -6.95 -1.79
CA SER A 54 6.79 -7.96 -2.63
C SER A 54 6.81 -9.37 -2.02
N SER A 55 6.55 -9.50 -0.70
CA SER A 55 6.34 -10.81 -0.06
C SER A 55 5.12 -11.57 -0.60
N MET A 56 4.20 -10.88 -1.27
CA MET A 56 3.03 -11.45 -1.92
C MET A 56 3.32 -12.02 -3.32
N LEU A 57 4.48 -11.69 -3.94
CA LEU A 57 4.86 -12.13 -5.29
C LEU A 57 4.65 -13.64 -5.53
N PRO A 58 5.12 -14.56 -4.66
CA PRO A 58 4.95 -16.00 -4.87
C PRO A 58 3.49 -16.42 -5.07
N VAL A 59 2.56 -15.82 -4.31
CA VAL A 59 1.15 -16.18 -4.37
C VAL A 59 0.55 -15.84 -5.73
N PHE A 60 0.85 -14.64 -6.26
CA PHE A 60 0.36 -14.20 -7.56
C PHE A 60 0.95 -15.04 -8.70
N ILE A 61 2.27 -15.21 -8.71
CA ILE A 61 2.94 -15.94 -9.80
C ILE A 61 2.50 -17.40 -9.84
N ILE A 62 2.39 -18.05 -8.68
CA ILE A 62 1.95 -19.45 -8.64
C ILE A 62 0.50 -19.58 -9.12
N ALA A 63 -0.41 -18.71 -8.69
CA ALA A 63 -1.80 -18.76 -9.11
C ALA A 63 -1.96 -18.58 -10.62
N ILE A 64 -1.27 -17.59 -11.21
CA ILE A 64 -1.34 -17.29 -12.65
C ILE A 64 -0.73 -18.42 -13.47
N ALA A 65 0.48 -18.88 -13.11
CA ALA A 65 1.14 -19.99 -13.81
C ALA A 65 0.33 -21.28 -13.76
N VAL A 66 -0.34 -21.56 -12.64
CA VAL A 66 -1.22 -22.72 -12.51
C VAL A 66 -2.45 -22.59 -13.41
N CYS A 67 -3.08 -21.41 -13.50
CA CYS A 67 -4.18 -21.16 -14.43
C CYS A 67 -3.77 -21.44 -15.89
N ASP A 68 -2.62 -20.92 -16.31
CA ASP A 68 -2.08 -21.15 -17.66
C ASP A 68 -1.86 -22.64 -17.92
N ALA A 69 -1.26 -23.34 -16.97
CA ALA A 69 -1.05 -24.77 -17.06
C ALA A 69 -2.37 -25.54 -17.12
N ILE A 70 -3.42 -25.15 -16.38
CA ILE A 70 -4.74 -25.78 -16.43
C ILE A 70 -5.38 -25.65 -17.82
N HIS A 71 -5.32 -24.46 -18.43
CA HIS A 71 -5.85 -24.22 -19.78
C HIS A 71 -5.16 -25.10 -20.82
N PHE A 72 -3.82 -25.19 -20.73
CA PHE A 72 -3.05 -26.06 -21.61
C PHE A 72 -3.37 -27.54 -21.38
N LEU A 73 -3.30 -28.02 -20.14
CA LEU A 73 -3.50 -29.44 -19.80
C LEU A 73 -4.91 -29.92 -20.15
N SER A 74 -5.93 -29.09 -19.88
CA SER A 74 -7.32 -29.44 -20.20
C SER A 74 -7.53 -29.61 -21.71
N THR A 75 -6.98 -28.70 -22.51
CA THR A 75 -7.05 -28.80 -23.98
C THR A 75 -6.23 -29.98 -24.49
N TYR A 76 -5.02 -30.19 -23.95
CA TYR A 76 -4.18 -31.33 -24.27
C TYR A 76 -4.89 -32.67 -24.00
N TYR A 77 -5.45 -32.86 -22.80
CA TYR A 77 -6.13 -34.12 -22.45
C TYR A 77 -7.41 -34.35 -23.24
N ARG A 78 -8.10 -33.29 -23.67
CA ARG A 78 -9.25 -33.39 -24.57
C ARG A 78 -8.86 -33.89 -25.97
N LEU A 79 -7.65 -33.56 -26.45
CA LEU A 79 -7.14 -33.94 -27.77
C LEU A 79 -6.35 -35.25 -27.78
N LEU A 80 -5.74 -35.60 -26.64
CA LEU A 80 -4.97 -36.83 -26.46
C LEU A 80 -5.88 -38.05 -26.60
N PRO A 81 -5.60 -39.13 -27.37
CA PRO A 81 -6.43 -40.35 -27.46
C PRO A 81 -6.34 -41.28 -26.23
N ASP A 82 -7.17 -42.33 -26.15
CA ASP A 82 -7.26 -43.24 -24.98
C ASP A 82 -6.00 -44.06 -24.70
N ASN A 83 -5.27 -44.48 -25.75
CA ASN A 83 -3.99 -45.18 -25.67
C ASN A 83 -2.93 -44.46 -26.52
N PRO A 84 -2.42 -43.31 -26.05
CA PRO A 84 -1.55 -42.48 -26.86
C PRO A 84 -0.12 -43.01 -26.84
N ASP A 85 0.45 -43.21 -28.01
CA ASP A 85 1.89 -43.37 -28.17
C ASP A 85 2.61 -42.00 -28.10
N ARG A 86 3.92 -41.97 -28.33
CA ARG A 86 4.67 -40.69 -28.30
C ARG A 86 4.25 -39.75 -29.44
N ALA A 87 3.92 -40.29 -30.61
CA ALA A 87 3.49 -39.49 -31.76
C ALA A 87 2.15 -38.80 -31.46
N ALA A 88 1.17 -39.55 -30.92
CA ALA A 88 -0.12 -39.01 -30.51
C ALA A 88 0.00 -37.94 -29.43
N ARG A 89 0.88 -38.12 -28.43
CA ARG A 89 1.15 -37.07 -27.41
C ARG A 89 1.74 -35.81 -28.03
N THR A 90 2.65 -35.97 -28.97
CA THR A 90 3.29 -34.85 -29.67
C THR A 90 2.27 -34.08 -30.51
N GLN A 91 1.41 -34.79 -31.24
CA GLN A 91 0.34 -34.20 -32.03
C GLN A 91 -0.66 -33.45 -31.15
N ALA A 92 -1.14 -34.06 -30.06
CA ALA A 92 -2.08 -33.43 -29.14
C ALA A 92 -1.49 -32.17 -28.47
N ALA A 93 -0.22 -32.21 -28.07
CA ALA A 93 0.48 -31.06 -27.49
C ALA A 93 0.67 -29.93 -28.51
N SER A 94 1.07 -30.26 -29.75
CA SER A 94 1.21 -29.30 -30.83
C SER A 94 -0.13 -28.64 -31.19
N GLU A 95 -1.22 -29.41 -31.22
CA GLU A 95 -2.54 -28.88 -31.52
C GLU A 95 -3.09 -28.02 -30.37
N ALA A 96 -2.88 -28.42 -29.11
CA ALA A 96 -3.20 -27.61 -27.96
C ALA A 96 -2.45 -26.27 -27.98
N LEU A 97 -1.14 -26.30 -28.30
CA LEU A 97 -0.33 -25.09 -28.45
C LEU A 97 -0.90 -24.17 -29.54
N ARG A 98 -1.22 -24.70 -30.72
CA ARG A 98 -1.81 -23.92 -31.82
C ARG A 98 -3.14 -23.27 -31.44
N LYS A 99 -3.99 -23.96 -30.67
CA LYS A 99 -5.30 -23.44 -30.23
C LYS A 99 -5.17 -22.37 -29.15
N LEU A 100 -4.19 -22.49 -28.26
CA LEU A 100 -4.10 -21.67 -27.05
C LEU A 100 -3.06 -20.56 -27.12
N PHE A 101 -2.10 -20.60 -28.05
CA PHE A 101 -1.02 -19.62 -28.12
C PHE A 101 -1.53 -18.18 -28.11
N TRP A 102 -2.41 -17.83 -29.07
CA TRP A 102 -2.97 -16.48 -29.17
C TRP A 102 -3.87 -16.10 -27.99
N PRO A 103 -4.88 -16.92 -27.60
CA PRO A 103 -5.69 -16.61 -26.42
C PRO A 103 -4.85 -16.36 -25.16
N MET A 104 -3.90 -17.25 -24.86
CA MET A 104 -3.07 -17.13 -23.66
C MET A 104 -2.04 -16.00 -23.74
N LEU A 105 -1.54 -15.67 -24.92
CA LEU A 105 -0.67 -14.50 -25.10
C LEU A 105 -1.45 -13.21 -24.83
N VAL A 106 -2.68 -13.10 -25.33
CA VAL A 106 -3.54 -11.93 -25.09
C VAL A 106 -3.85 -11.81 -23.59
N THR A 107 -4.22 -12.89 -22.90
CA THR A 107 -4.45 -12.83 -21.45
C THR A 107 -3.19 -12.47 -20.67
N THR A 108 -2.02 -12.94 -21.11
CA THR A 108 -0.72 -12.58 -20.52
C THR A 108 -0.45 -11.10 -20.67
N VAL A 109 -0.55 -10.57 -21.90
CA VAL A 109 -0.29 -9.15 -22.19
C VAL A 109 -1.26 -8.23 -21.44
N THR A 110 -2.55 -8.57 -21.37
CA THR A 110 -3.52 -7.76 -20.62
C THR A 110 -3.25 -7.79 -19.12
N THR A 111 -2.87 -8.95 -18.57
CA THR A 111 -2.50 -9.08 -17.15
C THR A 111 -1.22 -8.28 -16.85
N MET A 112 -0.21 -8.38 -17.73
CA MET A 112 1.01 -7.57 -17.65
C MET A 112 0.69 -6.08 -17.65
N ALA A 113 -0.16 -5.62 -18.57
CA ALA A 113 -0.56 -4.22 -18.64
C ALA A 113 -1.23 -3.75 -17.35
N GLY A 114 -2.09 -4.59 -16.73
CA GLY A 114 -2.70 -4.31 -15.43
C GLY A 114 -1.68 -4.13 -14.30
N PHE A 115 -0.68 -5.01 -14.21
CA PHE A 115 0.38 -4.88 -13.20
C PHE A 115 1.37 -3.75 -13.50
N PHE A 116 1.70 -3.52 -14.77
CA PHE A 116 2.55 -2.40 -15.18
C PHE A 116 1.87 -1.05 -15.00
N ALA A 117 0.54 -0.97 -15.00
CA ALA A 117 -0.15 0.27 -14.64
C ALA A 117 0.19 0.73 -13.20
N LEU A 118 0.50 -0.21 -12.30
CA LEU A 118 0.97 0.13 -10.95
C LEU A 118 2.33 0.82 -10.95
N SER A 119 3.10 0.75 -12.04
CA SER A 119 4.39 1.45 -12.13
C SER A 119 4.27 2.97 -12.12
N TRP A 120 3.07 3.49 -12.42
CA TRP A 120 2.77 4.93 -12.43
C TRP A 120 2.63 5.55 -11.04
N THR A 121 2.51 4.73 -9.98
CA THR A 121 2.43 5.25 -8.61
C THR A 121 3.75 5.86 -8.14
N GLU A 122 3.68 6.87 -7.27
CA GLU A 122 4.85 7.44 -6.58
C GLU A 122 5.37 6.54 -5.45
N VAL A 123 4.56 5.58 -5.01
CA VAL A 123 4.92 4.64 -3.93
C VAL A 123 5.84 3.55 -4.45
N VAL A 124 7.15 3.69 -4.17
CA VAL A 124 8.23 2.86 -4.75
C VAL A 124 7.98 1.35 -4.61
N PHE A 125 7.58 0.88 -3.42
CA PHE A 125 7.38 -0.56 -3.20
C PHE A 125 6.18 -1.14 -3.97
N ILE A 126 5.17 -0.33 -4.31
CA ILE A 126 4.04 -0.74 -5.16
C ILE A 126 4.48 -0.76 -6.63
N ARG A 127 5.25 0.25 -7.06
CA ARG A 127 5.83 0.32 -8.41
C ARG A 127 6.68 -0.91 -8.71
N GLU A 128 7.62 -1.23 -7.82
CA GLU A 128 8.48 -2.41 -7.95
C GLU A 128 7.66 -3.71 -8.00
N PHE A 129 6.68 -3.86 -7.09
CA PHE A 129 5.79 -5.01 -7.09
C PHE A 129 5.09 -5.20 -8.43
N GLY A 130 4.48 -4.15 -8.99
CA GLY A 130 3.80 -4.21 -10.29
C GLY A 130 4.72 -4.62 -11.44
N ILE A 131 5.95 -4.08 -11.46
CA ILE A 131 6.95 -4.43 -12.47
C ILE A 131 7.31 -5.92 -12.39
N PHE A 132 7.66 -6.42 -11.19
CA PHE A 132 8.09 -7.81 -11.04
C PHE A 132 6.94 -8.81 -11.23
N VAL A 133 5.71 -8.50 -10.81
CA VAL A 133 4.57 -9.37 -11.15
C VAL A 133 4.38 -9.41 -12.67
N GLY A 134 4.39 -8.26 -13.35
CA GLY A 134 4.24 -8.20 -14.80
C GLY A 134 5.24 -9.09 -15.54
N PHE A 135 6.52 -8.99 -15.21
CA PHE A 135 7.54 -9.90 -15.77
C PHE A 135 7.34 -11.36 -15.33
N GLY A 136 6.90 -11.60 -14.11
CA GLY A 136 6.60 -12.96 -13.65
C GLY A 136 5.44 -13.62 -14.39
N VAL A 137 4.43 -12.86 -14.79
CA VAL A 137 3.35 -13.35 -15.67
C VAL A 137 3.91 -13.71 -17.06
N LEU A 138 4.79 -12.88 -17.61
CA LEU A 138 5.48 -13.20 -18.87
C LEU A 138 6.29 -14.51 -18.75
N PHE A 139 7.06 -14.68 -17.67
CA PHE A 139 7.81 -15.91 -17.43
C PHE A 139 6.89 -17.12 -17.26
N ALA A 140 5.78 -16.98 -16.52
CA ALA A 140 4.78 -18.03 -16.35
C ALA A 140 4.24 -18.52 -17.70
N TRP A 141 3.87 -17.61 -18.60
CA TRP A 141 3.40 -17.94 -19.94
C TRP A 141 4.50 -18.59 -20.79
N LEU A 142 5.71 -18.01 -20.81
CA LEU A 142 6.84 -18.55 -21.57
C LEU A 142 7.19 -19.98 -21.14
N ILE A 143 7.29 -20.21 -19.84
CA ILE A 143 7.62 -21.53 -19.29
C ILE A 143 6.47 -22.50 -19.55
N THR A 144 5.21 -22.07 -19.44
CA THR A 144 4.06 -22.91 -19.80
C THR A 144 4.12 -23.33 -21.27
N MET A 145 4.34 -22.39 -22.19
CA MET A 145 4.36 -22.66 -23.63
C MET A 145 5.56 -23.48 -24.09
N LEU A 146 6.70 -23.40 -23.40
CA LEU A 146 7.92 -24.13 -23.75
C LEU A 146 8.04 -25.47 -23.02
N LEU A 147 7.91 -25.45 -21.69
CA LEU A 147 8.21 -26.60 -20.84
C LEU A 147 7.04 -27.57 -20.74
N LEU A 148 5.79 -27.07 -20.67
CA LEU A 148 4.65 -27.95 -20.46
C LEU A 148 4.40 -28.94 -21.62
N PRO A 149 4.45 -28.53 -22.91
CA PRO A 149 4.34 -29.47 -24.03
C PRO A 149 5.42 -30.55 -23.97
N ALA A 150 6.68 -30.17 -23.71
CA ALA A 150 7.79 -31.11 -23.61
C ALA A 150 7.56 -32.12 -22.45
N LEU A 151 7.10 -31.63 -21.30
CA LEU A 151 6.85 -32.44 -20.12
C LEU A 151 5.75 -33.48 -20.36
N VAL A 152 4.62 -33.10 -20.98
CA VAL A 152 3.52 -34.04 -21.26
C VAL A 152 3.86 -35.07 -22.34
N ILE A 153 4.76 -34.74 -23.28
CA ILE A 153 5.26 -35.68 -24.30
C ILE A 153 6.17 -36.74 -23.69
N ILE A 154 6.99 -36.37 -22.71
CA ILE A 154 7.92 -37.31 -22.06
C ILE A 154 7.15 -38.15 -21.02
N TRP A 155 6.39 -37.49 -20.15
CA TRP A 155 5.71 -38.13 -19.04
C TRP A 155 4.43 -38.86 -19.49
N LYS A 156 4.46 -40.19 -19.47
CA LYS A 156 3.33 -41.05 -19.83
C LYS A 156 2.23 -40.96 -18.77
N ALA A 157 1.23 -40.10 -18.99
CA ALA A 157 -0.01 -40.08 -18.23
C ALA A 157 -1.14 -40.75 -19.02
N PRO A 158 -1.95 -41.62 -18.40
CA PRO A 158 -3.27 -41.91 -18.90
C PRO A 158 -4.15 -40.65 -18.81
N ARG A 159 -5.18 -40.56 -19.67
CA ARG A 159 -6.18 -39.49 -19.62
C ARG A 159 -6.71 -39.31 -18.18
N PRO A 160 -6.86 -38.08 -17.69
CA PRO A 160 -7.51 -37.83 -16.41
C PRO A 160 -8.95 -38.35 -16.45
N ARG A 161 -9.42 -38.93 -15.34
CA ARG A 161 -10.83 -39.29 -15.20
C ARG A 161 -11.61 -38.01 -14.91
N TYR A 162 -12.04 -37.33 -15.96
CA TYR A 162 -13.02 -36.23 -15.85
C TYR A 162 -14.35 -36.81 -15.35
N GLY A 163 -14.54 -36.85 -14.03
CA GLY A 163 -15.72 -37.51 -13.44
C GLY A 163 -15.92 -37.34 -11.94
N LEU A 164 -14.94 -36.83 -11.18
CA LEU A 164 -15.13 -36.60 -9.73
C LEU A 164 -16.07 -35.42 -9.42
N LEU A 165 -16.24 -34.48 -10.36
CA LEU A 165 -17.07 -33.28 -10.18
C LEU A 165 -18.37 -33.28 -11.01
N VAL A 166 -18.60 -34.24 -11.90
CA VAL A 166 -19.86 -34.31 -12.66
C VAL A 166 -20.93 -34.95 -11.78
N SER A 167 -21.40 -34.17 -10.79
CA SER A 167 -22.52 -34.55 -9.94
C SER A 167 -23.84 -34.08 -10.55
N ASN A 168 -24.93 -34.78 -10.21
CA ASN A 168 -26.29 -34.36 -10.55
C ASN A 168 -26.59 -32.91 -10.12
N LEU A 169 -25.88 -32.40 -9.10
CA LEU A 169 -26.00 -31.02 -8.63
C LEU A 169 -25.43 -30.01 -9.63
N ILE A 170 -24.23 -30.23 -10.17
CA ILE A 170 -23.62 -29.30 -11.16
C ILE A 170 -24.49 -29.25 -12.43
N THR A 171 -24.99 -30.39 -12.89
CA THR A 171 -25.88 -30.45 -14.07
C THR A 171 -27.19 -29.68 -13.82
N ARG A 172 -27.79 -29.81 -12.62
CA ARG A 172 -28.97 -29.03 -12.23
C ARG A 172 -28.69 -27.53 -12.15
N LEU A 173 -27.55 -27.14 -11.58
CA LEU A 173 -27.13 -25.73 -11.52
C LEU A 173 -26.88 -25.15 -12.91
N MET A 174 -26.19 -25.88 -13.79
CA MET A 174 -25.99 -25.46 -15.19
C MET A 174 -27.33 -25.28 -15.92
N ALA A 175 -28.29 -26.19 -15.70
CA ALA A 175 -29.64 -26.06 -16.26
C ALA A 175 -30.40 -24.85 -15.70
N LEU A 176 -30.24 -24.54 -14.41
CA LEU A 176 -30.80 -23.34 -13.78
C LEU A 176 -30.22 -22.07 -14.41
N PHE A 177 -28.89 -21.97 -14.51
CA PHE A 177 -28.24 -20.82 -15.15
C PHE A 177 -28.64 -20.67 -16.62
N GLY A 178 -28.82 -21.77 -17.35
CA GLY A 178 -29.34 -21.74 -18.72
C GLY A 178 -30.76 -21.17 -18.81
N ARG A 179 -31.66 -21.52 -17.88
CA ARG A 179 -33.03 -20.98 -17.82
C ARG A 179 -33.06 -19.50 -17.47
N ILE A 180 -32.19 -19.07 -16.55
CA ILE A 180 -32.03 -17.66 -16.15
C ILE A 180 -31.46 -16.86 -17.33
N ALA A 181 -30.43 -17.37 -18.00
CA ALA A 181 -29.83 -16.72 -19.18
C ALA A 181 -30.83 -16.55 -20.34
N GLY A 182 -31.80 -17.46 -20.47
CA GLY A 182 -32.90 -17.34 -21.45
C GLY A 182 -33.79 -16.11 -21.26
N HIS A 183 -33.74 -15.45 -20.10
CA HIS A 183 -34.50 -14.24 -19.77
C HIS A 183 -33.59 -13.00 -19.68
N GLY A 184 -32.65 -12.86 -20.63
CA GLY A 184 -31.54 -11.89 -20.58
C GLY A 184 -31.89 -10.49 -20.06
N LYS A 185 -32.94 -9.82 -20.58
CA LYS A 185 -33.32 -8.47 -20.12
C LYS A 185 -33.79 -8.44 -18.66
N ALA A 186 -34.54 -9.45 -18.22
CA ALA A 186 -35.06 -9.53 -16.85
C ALA A 186 -33.96 -9.86 -15.80
N VAL A 187 -32.78 -10.30 -16.25
CA VAL A 187 -31.62 -10.56 -15.38
C VAL A 187 -30.62 -9.41 -15.44
N VAL A 188 -30.30 -8.93 -16.64
CA VAL A 188 -29.30 -7.87 -16.84
C VAL A 188 -29.78 -6.54 -16.27
N ILE A 189 -31.04 -6.16 -16.50
CA ILE A 189 -31.54 -4.85 -16.03
C ILE A 189 -31.50 -4.77 -14.49
N PRO A 190 -32.05 -5.74 -13.72
CA PRO A 190 -31.93 -5.70 -12.27
C PRO A 190 -30.48 -5.79 -11.78
N ALA A 191 -29.61 -6.60 -12.43
CA ALA A 191 -28.21 -6.70 -12.04
C ALA A 191 -27.47 -5.36 -12.20
N VAL A 192 -27.69 -4.65 -13.32
CA VAL A 192 -27.12 -3.32 -13.55
C VAL A 192 -27.70 -2.30 -12.56
N VAL A 193 -29.02 -2.32 -12.32
CA VAL A 193 -29.66 -1.43 -11.34
C VAL A 193 -29.11 -1.67 -9.93
N LEU A 194 -28.97 -2.93 -9.51
CA LEU A 194 -28.38 -3.29 -8.22
C LEU A 194 -26.91 -2.88 -8.14
N MET A 195 -26.14 -3.04 -9.22
CA MET A 195 -24.75 -2.58 -9.27
C MET A 195 -24.65 -1.05 -9.14
N LEU A 196 -25.48 -0.30 -9.86
CA LEU A 196 -25.52 1.17 -9.79
C LEU A 196 -25.99 1.66 -8.41
N ALA A 197 -27.04 1.04 -7.85
CA ALA A 197 -27.52 1.35 -6.52
C ALA A 197 -26.44 1.05 -5.46
N GLY A 198 -25.76 -0.09 -5.58
CA GLY A 198 -24.63 -0.46 -4.71
C GLY A 198 -23.48 0.54 -4.79
N LEU A 199 -23.15 1.04 -5.99
CA LEU A 199 -22.13 2.06 -6.18
C LEU A 199 -22.48 3.37 -5.46
N VAL A 200 -23.73 3.85 -5.64
CA VAL A 200 -24.22 5.09 -5.00
C VAL A 200 -24.18 4.98 -3.47
N ILE A 201 -24.61 3.83 -2.93
CA ILE A 201 -24.62 3.59 -1.47
C ILE A 201 -23.19 3.50 -0.91
N THR A 202 -22.29 2.81 -1.61
CA THR A 202 -20.94 2.53 -1.10
C THR A 202 -20.01 3.73 -1.22
N GLN A 203 -20.19 4.58 -2.24
CA GLN A 203 -19.38 5.80 -2.42
C GLN A 203 -19.43 6.72 -1.19
N GLN A 204 -20.57 6.78 -0.50
CA GLN A 204 -20.73 7.63 0.69
C GLN A 204 -19.92 7.16 1.90
N LYS A 205 -19.42 5.91 1.90
CA LYS A 205 -18.69 5.31 3.02
C LYS A 205 -17.23 5.00 2.69
N LEU A 206 -16.79 5.24 1.46
CA LEU A 206 -15.43 4.96 1.04
C LEU A 206 -14.50 6.09 1.49
N THR A 207 -13.77 5.86 2.58
CA THR A 207 -12.67 6.72 2.99
C THR A 207 -11.36 6.18 2.43
N VAL A 208 -10.66 6.99 1.62
CA VAL A 208 -9.31 6.67 1.16
C VAL A 208 -8.36 7.02 2.29
N ASP A 209 -7.69 6.00 2.83
CA ASP A 209 -6.77 6.18 3.94
C ASP A 209 -5.52 5.28 3.81
N ASN A 210 -4.39 5.78 4.28
CA ASN A 210 -3.17 5.01 4.49
C ASN A 210 -2.89 5.01 6.00
N GLN A 211 -2.90 3.82 6.59
CA GLN A 211 -2.65 3.60 8.01
C GLN A 211 -1.58 2.52 8.18
N VAL A 212 -0.35 2.94 8.51
CA VAL A 212 0.83 2.07 8.53
C VAL A 212 0.74 1.06 9.69
N ILE A 213 0.31 1.51 10.87
CA ILE A 213 0.14 0.62 12.03
C ILE A 213 -0.93 -0.45 11.76
N GLY A 214 -1.88 -0.14 10.87
CA GLY A 214 -2.92 -1.05 10.40
C GLY A 214 -2.42 -2.24 9.58
N TYR A 215 -1.18 -2.20 9.06
CA TYR A 215 -0.59 -3.32 8.33
C TYR A 215 -0.17 -4.48 9.24
N PHE A 216 -0.05 -4.23 10.55
CA PHE A 216 0.29 -5.24 11.54
C PHE A 216 -0.97 -5.91 12.10
N GLU A 217 -0.84 -7.19 12.46
CA GLU A 217 -1.92 -7.95 13.11
C GLU A 217 -2.37 -7.27 14.40
N GLU A 218 -3.69 -7.25 14.67
CA GLU A 218 -4.31 -6.57 15.83
C GLU A 218 -3.67 -6.96 17.17
N ASN A 219 -3.27 -8.22 17.30
CA ASN A 219 -2.65 -8.77 18.52
C ASN A 219 -1.13 -8.65 18.55
N SER A 220 -0.51 -8.01 17.56
CA SER A 220 0.95 -7.86 17.53
C SER A 220 1.44 -6.92 18.64
N ARG A 221 2.64 -7.19 19.16
CA ARG A 221 3.30 -6.33 20.15
C ARG A 221 3.42 -4.88 19.66
N ILE A 222 3.72 -4.68 18.38
CA ILE A 222 3.84 -3.35 17.77
C ILE A 222 2.53 -2.56 17.90
N ARG A 223 1.38 -3.19 17.63
CA ARG A 223 0.07 -2.52 17.80
C ARG A 223 -0.28 -2.24 19.25
N GLN A 224 0.08 -3.13 20.16
CA GLN A 224 -0.16 -2.94 21.60
C GLN A 224 0.70 -1.81 22.16
N ASP A 225 1.99 -1.78 21.80
CA ASP A 225 2.94 -0.75 22.22
C ASP A 225 2.54 0.62 21.65
N ASP A 226 2.15 0.69 20.37
CA ASP A 226 1.62 1.92 19.75
C ASP A 226 0.34 2.42 20.42
N ALA A 227 -0.62 1.53 20.69
CA ALA A 227 -1.84 1.88 21.41
C ALA A 227 -1.54 2.38 22.84
N ALA A 228 -0.57 1.77 23.53
CA ALA A 228 -0.14 2.21 24.85
C ALA A 228 0.55 3.59 24.81
N ILE A 229 1.34 3.88 23.78
CA ILE A 229 1.93 5.21 23.57
C ILE A 229 0.83 6.24 23.34
N ASN A 230 -0.10 5.97 22.42
CA ASN A 230 -1.19 6.89 22.11
C ASN A 230 -2.16 7.09 23.30
N ALA A 231 -2.29 6.12 24.21
CA ALA A 231 -3.16 6.23 25.38
C ALA A 231 -2.51 7.00 26.56
N ASN A 232 -1.18 6.93 26.70
CA ASN A 232 -0.48 7.46 27.88
C ASN A 232 0.44 8.65 27.59
N PHE A 233 0.79 8.90 26.33
CA PHE A 233 1.69 9.97 25.89
C PHE A 233 1.02 10.82 24.80
N GLY A 234 1.68 11.90 24.36
CA GLY A 234 1.13 12.87 23.38
C GLY A 234 1.00 12.36 21.94
N GLY A 235 0.98 11.04 21.72
CA GLY A 235 0.86 10.40 20.41
C GLY A 235 2.13 9.70 19.95
N SER A 236 2.03 9.08 18.77
CA SER A 236 3.06 8.22 18.16
C SER A 236 3.55 8.76 16.80
N THR A 237 2.81 9.68 16.19
CA THR A 237 3.07 10.13 14.83
C THR A 237 3.49 11.58 14.79
N VAL A 238 4.66 11.87 14.22
CA VAL A 238 5.24 13.22 14.20
C VAL A 238 4.98 13.91 12.86
N VAL A 239 4.38 15.09 12.90
CA VAL A 239 4.18 15.97 11.74
C VAL A 239 4.92 17.28 12.00
N SER A 240 5.70 17.74 11.01
CA SER A 240 6.42 19.01 11.06
C SER A 240 5.75 20.04 10.16
N PHE A 241 5.32 21.15 10.73
CA PHE A 241 4.82 22.31 10.00
C PHE A 241 5.95 23.31 9.85
N LEU A 242 6.53 23.39 8.64
CA LEU A 242 7.65 24.26 8.32
C LEU A 242 7.12 25.63 7.86
N LEU A 243 7.60 26.68 8.51
CA LEU A 243 7.35 28.07 8.19
C LEU A 243 8.62 28.65 7.56
N GLU A 244 8.51 29.07 6.30
CA GLU A 244 9.64 29.56 5.51
C GLU A 244 9.52 31.06 5.26
N SER A 245 10.63 31.79 5.39
CA SER A 245 10.75 33.20 5.04
C SER A 245 12.02 33.45 4.23
N LYS A 246 11.98 34.42 3.32
CA LYS A 246 13.17 34.90 2.61
C LYS A 246 13.99 35.89 3.44
N ASP A 247 13.38 36.48 4.46
CA ASP A 247 14.00 37.50 5.29
C ASP A 247 14.79 36.85 6.42
N THR A 248 16.03 37.28 6.62
CA THR A 248 16.85 36.85 7.76
C THR A 248 16.27 37.42 9.04
N ASP A 249 16.41 36.70 10.15
CA ASP A 249 15.87 37.11 11.45
C ASP A 249 14.34 37.30 11.49
N ALA A 250 13.60 36.72 10.54
CA ALA A 250 12.16 36.77 10.53
C ALA A 250 11.53 36.24 11.84
N PHE A 251 12.08 35.17 12.41
CA PHE A 251 11.64 34.59 13.69
C PHE A 251 12.02 35.42 14.92
N LYS A 252 12.80 36.50 14.77
CA LYS A 252 13.06 37.48 15.82
C LYS A 252 12.03 38.62 15.83
N LYS A 253 11.08 38.64 14.89
CA LYS A 253 10.02 39.65 14.82
C LYS A 253 8.81 39.24 15.70
N PRO A 254 8.23 40.15 16.50
CA PRO A 254 7.07 39.85 17.35
C PRO A 254 5.88 39.27 16.58
N GLU A 255 5.55 39.86 15.44
CA GLU A 255 4.44 39.45 14.58
C GLU A 255 4.56 37.98 14.14
N THR A 256 5.79 37.55 13.83
CA THR A 256 6.06 36.16 13.42
C THR A 256 5.85 35.19 14.57
N LEU A 257 6.37 35.47 15.76
CA LEU A 257 6.20 34.58 16.91
C LEU A 257 4.77 34.56 17.45
N GLN A 258 4.05 35.67 17.36
CA GLN A 258 2.62 35.71 17.67
C GLN A 258 1.83 34.83 16.69
N ALA A 259 2.12 34.90 15.38
CA ALA A 259 1.51 34.04 14.38
C ALA A 259 1.83 32.55 14.64
N VAL A 260 3.08 32.21 14.94
CA VAL A 260 3.50 30.85 15.32
C VAL A 260 2.77 30.36 16.56
N ALA A 261 2.65 31.20 17.59
CA ALA A 261 1.93 30.84 18.81
C ALA A 261 0.43 30.63 18.56
N ALA A 262 -0.20 31.44 17.70
CA ALA A 262 -1.59 31.26 17.31
C ALA A 262 -1.82 29.94 16.55
N LEU A 263 -0.92 29.62 15.61
CA LEU A 263 -0.94 28.35 14.88
C LEU A 263 -0.74 27.15 15.83
N GLN A 264 0.22 27.24 16.75
CA GLN A 264 0.44 26.20 17.75
C GLN A 264 -0.77 26.01 18.67
N GLN A 265 -1.39 27.10 19.12
CA GLN A 265 -2.60 27.05 19.95
C GLN A 265 -3.76 26.40 19.20
N ARG A 266 -3.90 26.68 17.90
CA ARG A 266 -4.91 26.01 17.06
C ARG A 266 -4.68 24.50 16.96
N LEU A 267 -3.42 24.07 16.82
CA LEU A 267 -3.06 22.65 16.86
C LEU A 267 -3.41 22.01 18.20
N GLN A 268 -3.10 22.66 19.32
CA GLN A 268 -3.38 22.15 20.68
C GLN A 268 -4.88 22.01 20.98
N GLN A 269 -5.75 22.74 20.28
CA GLN A 269 -7.20 22.60 20.39
C GLN A 269 -7.74 21.37 19.65
N ASN A 270 -6.94 20.77 18.76
CA ASN A 270 -7.36 19.61 17.99
C ASN A 270 -7.17 18.33 18.84
N PRO A 271 -8.22 17.52 19.05
CA PRO A 271 -8.14 16.31 19.89
C PRO A 271 -7.18 15.25 19.34
N LEU A 272 -6.80 15.33 18.07
CA LEU A 272 -5.83 14.42 17.46
C LEU A 272 -4.38 14.78 17.81
N VAL A 273 -4.11 15.99 18.28
CA VAL A 273 -2.76 16.49 18.58
C VAL A 273 -2.50 16.38 20.08
N GLY A 274 -1.59 15.50 20.47
CA GLY A 274 -1.26 15.29 21.89
C GLY A 274 -0.10 16.14 22.39
N PHE A 275 0.82 16.55 21.52
CA PHE A 275 1.96 17.40 21.88
C PHE A 275 2.34 18.34 20.74
N THR A 276 2.79 19.55 21.10
CA THR A 276 3.38 20.50 20.14
C THR A 276 4.62 21.15 20.72
N LEU A 277 5.58 21.48 19.84
CA LEU A 277 6.77 22.24 20.17
C LEU A 277 7.05 23.27 19.06
N SER A 278 7.28 24.53 19.43
CA SER A 278 7.59 25.60 18.49
C SER A 278 8.64 26.58 19.01
N PRO A 279 9.18 27.47 18.16
CA PRO A 279 10.06 28.56 18.60
C PRO A 279 9.44 29.46 19.67
N ALA A 280 8.10 29.61 19.67
CA ALA A 280 7.41 30.43 20.65
C ALA A 280 7.53 29.83 22.07
N ASP A 281 7.65 28.51 22.22
CA ASP A 281 7.75 27.86 23.54
C ASP A 281 9.05 28.19 24.27
N PHE A 282 10.15 28.37 23.52
CA PHE A 282 11.42 28.82 24.07
C PHE A 282 11.30 30.24 24.64
N ILE A 283 10.60 31.11 23.93
CA ILE A 283 10.34 32.49 24.37
C ILE A 283 9.41 32.52 25.59
N LYS A 284 8.32 31.74 25.57
CA LYS A 284 7.44 31.58 26.75
C LYS A 284 8.21 31.07 27.96
N ARG A 285 9.12 30.11 27.76
CA ARG A 285 9.95 29.55 28.83
C ARG A 285 10.95 30.57 29.37
N MET A 286 11.61 31.33 28.49
CA MET A 286 12.52 32.41 28.91
C MET A 286 11.77 33.49 29.68
N HIS A 287 10.62 33.90 29.20
CA HIS A 287 9.78 34.86 29.91
C HIS A 287 9.36 34.36 31.29
N GLN A 288 8.90 33.11 31.39
CA GLN A 288 8.54 32.47 32.66
C GLN A 288 9.72 32.47 33.63
N VAL A 289 10.89 32.00 33.20
CA VAL A 289 12.07 31.88 34.07
C VAL A 289 12.62 33.24 34.51
N LEU A 290 12.57 34.25 33.63
CA LEU A 290 13.08 35.59 33.90
C LEU A 290 12.08 36.51 34.62
N SER A 291 10.83 36.07 34.76
CA SER A 291 9.82 36.80 35.54
C SER A 291 10.14 36.78 37.03
N ASP A 292 9.64 37.78 37.76
CA ASP A 292 9.88 37.92 39.21
C ASP A 292 9.39 36.71 40.04
N THR A 293 8.41 35.95 39.53
CA THR A 293 7.85 34.75 40.16
C THR A 293 8.48 33.45 39.64
N GLY A 294 9.43 33.53 38.70
CA GLY A 294 10.14 32.40 38.14
C GLY A 294 9.21 31.30 37.63
N SER A 295 9.39 30.06 38.08
CA SER A 295 8.59 28.91 37.63
C SER A 295 7.09 29.00 37.97
N GLN A 296 6.67 29.95 38.81
CA GLN A 296 5.25 30.18 39.11
C GLN A 296 4.57 31.12 38.11
N ALA A 297 5.32 31.81 37.24
CA ALA A 297 4.73 32.60 36.18
C ALA A 297 4.02 31.73 35.14
N GLU A 298 3.06 32.34 34.45
CA GLU A 298 2.30 31.68 33.40
C GLU A 298 3.17 31.35 32.18
N PHE A 299 2.95 30.18 31.58
CA PHE A 299 3.63 29.77 30.35
C PHE A 299 2.96 30.44 29.13
N ARG A 300 3.23 31.74 28.96
CA ARG A 300 2.66 32.56 27.88
C ARG A 300 3.69 33.52 27.30
N LEU A 301 3.38 34.05 26.12
CA LEU A 301 4.20 35.11 25.54
C LEU A 301 4.01 36.39 26.38
N PRO A 302 5.05 37.23 26.49
CA PRO A 302 4.94 38.57 27.09
C PRO A 302 3.84 39.41 26.41
N ASP A 303 3.10 40.19 27.19
CA ASP A 303 2.04 41.08 26.67
C ASP A 303 2.62 42.20 25.79
N ASP A 304 3.80 42.72 26.13
CA ASP A 304 4.55 43.75 25.44
C ASP A 304 5.71 43.17 24.62
N LEU A 305 5.40 42.19 23.77
CA LEU A 305 6.41 41.51 22.96
C LEU A 305 7.10 42.49 21.98
N THR A 306 8.33 42.88 22.28
CA THR A 306 9.15 43.74 21.43
C THR A 306 10.33 42.99 20.80
N GLN A 307 10.78 43.46 19.63
CA GLN A 307 11.92 42.87 18.91
C GLN A 307 13.24 42.88 19.72
N PRO A 308 13.61 43.94 20.47
CA PRO A 308 14.81 43.93 21.30
C PRO A 308 14.73 42.87 22.41
N MET A 309 13.55 42.68 23.01
CA MET A 309 13.35 41.65 24.03
C MET A 309 13.51 40.24 23.45
N LEU A 310 12.94 39.97 22.27
CA LEU A 310 13.12 38.70 21.57
C LEU A 310 14.58 38.42 21.25
N ALA A 311 15.30 39.42 20.73
CA ALA A 311 16.73 39.30 20.45
C ALA A 311 17.53 38.97 21.72
N GLN A 312 17.19 39.62 22.85
CA GLN A 312 17.83 39.33 24.14
C GLN A 312 17.53 37.92 24.62
N TYR A 313 16.29 37.45 24.51
CA TYR A 313 15.92 36.09 24.91
C TYR A 313 16.63 35.02 24.07
N PHE A 314 16.69 35.19 22.73
CA PHE A 314 17.46 34.29 21.88
C PHE A 314 18.95 34.32 22.22
N LEU A 315 19.54 35.49 22.45
CA LEU A 315 20.94 35.63 22.84
C LEU A 315 21.25 34.92 24.16
N LEU A 316 20.38 35.05 25.17
CA LEU A 316 20.56 34.36 26.45
C LEU A 316 20.49 32.84 26.28
N TYR A 317 19.54 32.37 25.47
CA TYR A 317 19.36 30.95 25.20
C TYR A 317 20.57 30.36 24.44
N GLU A 318 21.08 31.06 23.43
CA GLU A 318 22.28 30.68 22.68
C GLU A 318 23.53 30.60 23.58
N ASN A 319 23.71 31.59 24.47
CA ASN A 319 24.84 31.60 25.41
C ASN A 319 24.75 30.51 26.48
N ALA A 320 23.54 30.08 26.83
CA ALA A 320 23.31 28.97 27.76
C ALA A 320 23.55 27.58 27.13
N ASN A 321 24.10 27.53 25.90
CA ASN A 321 24.34 26.31 25.13
C ASN A 321 23.05 25.51 24.84
N GLY A 322 21.92 26.21 24.68
CA GLY A 322 20.63 25.61 24.36
C GLY A 322 20.57 25.13 22.90
N GLN A 323 20.98 23.88 22.66
CA GLN A 323 20.98 23.31 21.31
C GLN A 323 19.57 23.00 20.79
N ASP A 324 18.61 22.79 21.69
CA ASP A 324 17.22 22.43 21.38
C ASP A 324 16.49 23.52 20.57
N LEU A 325 16.93 24.78 20.61
CA LEU A 325 16.38 25.84 19.77
C LEU A 325 16.59 25.56 18.28
N TRP A 326 17.72 24.93 17.93
CA TRP A 326 18.04 24.57 16.55
C TRP A 326 17.18 23.42 16.03
N ASP A 327 16.45 22.73 16.92
CA ASP A 327 15.42 21.80 16.52
C ASP A 327 14.14 22.50 16.07
N VAL A 328 13.97 23.81 16.23
CA VAL A 328 12.74 24.49 15.81
C VAL A 328 12.97 25.74 14.95
N VAL A 329 14.20 26.25 14.88
CA VAL A 329 14.58 27.39 14.04
C VAL A 329 15.91 27.11 13.33
N ASP A 330 16.08 27.63 12.12
CA ASP A 330 17.37 27.55 11.41
C ASP A 330 18.38 28.58 11.94
N ARG A 331 19.67 28.40 11.62
CA ARG A 331 20.74 29.30 12.11
C ARG A 331 20.61 30.75 11.66
N ARG A 332 19.79 31.02 10.63
CA ARG A 332 19.54 32.36 10.10
C ARG A 332 18.29 33.01 10.68
N PHE A 333 17.55 32.30 11.53
CA PHE A 333 16.25 32.70 12.03
C PHE A 333 15.27 33.10 10.90
N ALA A 334 15.46 32.53 9.71
CA ALA A 334 14.64 32.75 8.54
C ALA A 334 13.53 31.70 8.46
N ASN A 335 13.81 30.47 8.87
CA ASN A 335 12.88 29.36 8.83
C ASN A 335 12.69 28.77 10.22
N GLY A 336 11.48 28.30 10.51
CA GLY A 336 11.18 27.62 11.76
C GLY A 336 10.13 26.53 11.55
N ARG A 337 9.95 25.66 12.54
CA ARG A 337 8.95 24.60 12.48
C ARG A 337 8.13 24.51 13.76
N ILE A 338 6.85 24.16 13.59
CA ILE A 338 6.02 23.66 14.67
C ILE A 338 6.00 22.13 14.53
N LEU A 339 6.58 21.45 15.50
CA LEU A 339 6.49 19.99 15.62
C LEU A 339 5.17 19.67 16.31
N ALA A 340 4.38 18.78 15.72
CA ALA A 340 3.16 18.25 16.32
C ALA A 340 3.24 16.73 16.38
N VAL A 341 2.85 16.15 17.52
CA VAL A 341 2.70 14.71 17.69
C VAL A 341 1.21 14.39 17.75
N LEU A 342 0.79 13.46 16.91
CA LEU A 342 -0.60 13.08 16.69
C LEU A 342 -0.86 11.66 17.23
N HIS A 343 -2.09 11.46 17.69
CA HIS A 343 -2.62 10.17 18.15
C HIS A 343 -3.08 9.24 17.02
N SER A 344 -2.96 9.68 15.76
CA SER A 344 -3.40 8.93 14.58
C SER A 344 -2.35 9.00 13.48
N ASP A 345 -2.09 7.85 12.86
CA ASP A 345 -1.24 7.69 11.68
C ASP A 345 -2.06 7.70 10.37
N ARG A 346 -3.37 7.96 10.46
CA ARG A 346 -4.26 8.03 9.30
C ARG A 346 -4.03 9.28 8.47
N SER A 347 -3.92 9.06 7.18
CA SER A 347 -3.80 10.10 6.17
C SER A 347 -4.99 11.06 6.12
N SER A 348 -6.21 10.57 6.32
CA SER A 348 -7.40 11.41 6.34
C SER A 348 -7.40 12.39 7.52
N ASP A 349 -7.08 11.89 8.72
CA ASP A 349 -6.96 12.66 9.95
C ASP A 349 -5.87 13.75 9.84
N MET A 350 -4.70 13.39 9.32
CA MET A 350 -3.61 14.35 9.11
C MET A 350 -3.97 15.42 8.07
N ALA A 351 -4.64 15.05 6.98
CA ALA A 351 -5.08 16.00 5.97
C ALA A 351 -6.04 17.04 6.57
N MET A 352 -6.93 16.64 7.48
CA MET A 352 -7.80 17.57 8.20
C MET A 352 -7.00 18.55 9.07
N VAL A 353 -6.03 18.07 9.86
CA VAL A 353 -5.18 18.92 10.70
C VAL A 353 -4.37 19.91 9.86
N ILE A 354 -3.77 19.44 8.75
CA ILE A 354 -2.99 20.28 7.84
C ILE A 354 -3.87 21.35 7.19
N GLN A 355 -5.06 20.99 6.74
CA GLN A 355 -5.97 21.93 6.07
C GLN A 355 -6.51 22.99 7.03
N ASP A 356 -6.85 22.61 8.25
CA ASP A 356 -7.27 23.54 9.30
C ASP A 356 -6.16 24.56 9.59
N LEU A 357 -4.92 24.07 9.78
CA LEU A 357 -3.78 24.95 10.04
C LEU A 357 -3.44 25.86 8.87
N ARG A 358 -3.52 25.35 7.62
CA ARG A 358 -3.30 26.16 6.41
C ARG A 358 -4.33 27.27 6.26
N THR A 359 -5.57 27.02 6.66
CA THR A 359 -6.65 28.02 6.61
C THR A 359 -6.32 29.17 7.56
N LEU A 360 -5.97 28.86 8.82
CA LEU A 360 -5.56 29.89 9.78
C LEU A 360 -4.28 30.61 9.36
N ALA A 361 -3.29 29.88 8.82
CA ALA A 361 -2.02 30.42 8.39
C ALA A 361 -2.15 31.48 7.28
N ALA A 362 -3.16 31.36 6.41
CA ALA A 362 -3.43 32.37 5.39
C ALA A 362 -3.81 33.74 5.98
N ASP A 363 -4.41 33.75 7.17
CA ASP A 363 -4.88 34.96 7.83
C ASP A 363 -3.85 35.54 8.81
N VAL A 364 -3.09 34.69 9.51
CA VAL A 364 -2.19 35.12 10.60
C VAL A 364 -0.73 35.26 10.21
N LEU A 365 -0.27 34.64 9.12
CA LEU A 365 1.14 34.72 8.75
C LEU A 365 1.50 36.08 8.14
N PRO A 366 2.65 36.68 8.52
CA PRO A 366 3.15 37.89 7.89
C PRO A 366 3.37 37.73 6.37
N ALA A 367 3.25 38.83 5.64
CA ALA A 367 3.46 38.86 4.20
C ALA A 367 4.86 38.34 3.83
N GLY A 368 4.93 37.39 2.89
CA GLY A 368 6.17 36.79 2.42
C GLY A 368 6.58 35.49 3.13
N MET A 369 5.81 35.04 4.12
CA MET A 369 5.98 33.70 4.71
C MET A 369 5.11 32.64 4.04
N THR A 370 5.57 31.39 4.06
CA THR A 370 4.81 30.24 3.57
C THR A 370 4.82 29.08 4.57
N LEU A 371 3.69 28.39 4.70
CA LEU A 371 3.55 27.18 5.49
C LEU A 371 3.63 25.93 4.60
N ARG A 372 4.53 25.01 4.95
CA ARG A 372 4.65 23.66 4.38
C ARG A 372 4.50 22.62 5.47
N SER A 373 4.13 21.41 5.09
CA SER A 373 3.99 20.26 6.00
C SER A 373 4.90 19.14 5.54
N ALA A 374 5.60 18.51 6.48
CA ALA A 374 6.53 17.40 6.27
C ALA A 374 6.34 16.33 7.36
N GLY A 375 6.87 15.13 7.14
CA GLY A 375 6.64 13.98 8.03
C GLY A 375 5.30 13.27 7.76
N TYR A 376 4.69 13.55 6.60
CA TYR A 376 3.42 12.97 6.18
C TYR A 376 3.50 12.53 4.71
N GLY A 377 3.05 11.30 4.43
CA GLY A 377 3.00 10.70 3.09
C GLY A 377 4.11 9.71 2.84
#